data_AF-A0A948X6M8-F1
#
_entry.id   AF-A0A948X6M8-F1
#
_cell.length_a   1.000
_cell.length_b   1.000
_cell.length_c   1.000
_cell.angle_alpha   90.00
_cell.angle_beta   90.00
_cell.angle_gamma   90.00
#
_symmetry.space_group_name_H-M   'P 1'
#
loop_
_entity.id
_entity.type
_entity.pdbx_description
1 polymer ?
#
loop_
_entity_poly.entity_id
_entity_poly.type
_entity_poly.pdbx_seq_one_letter_code
_entity_poly.pdbx_strand_id
1 'polypeptide(L)'
;MSHVLWYLYLLECSDGSLYTGVTTDVARRWREHLSGKGARYTRSHMPLHLVASSPVGSRSDALRVELAIKRLPKTKKISAVQSLIHHSHRNDTMNKSELIEAIAKSADITKVDAEKALAATIATVVKAVAKGDSVTLVGFGSFKPSKRAARTGRNPATGAVLKIAATTVPRFTAGATFKTAVAGKKAAKKK
;
A
#
# COMPACT_ATOMS: atom_id res chain seq x y z
N MET A 1 18.21 3.84 -13.36
CA MET A 1 17.14 3.19 -14.15
C MET A 1 15.95 4.14 -14.14
N SER A 2 15.49 4.62 -15.30
CA SER A 2 14.36 5.55 -15.40
C SER A 2 13.06 4.83 -14.99
N HIS A 3 12.35 5.37 -14.01
CA HIS A 3 11.03 4.86 -13.64
C HIS A 3 10.03 5.24 -14.74
N VAL A 4 9.52 4.26 -15.48
CA VAL A 4 8.48 4.49 -16.49
C VAL A 4 7.15 4.71 -15.79
N LEU A 5 6.59 5.92 -15.94
CA LEU A 5 5.31 6.31 -15.36
C LEU A 5 4.15 5.68 -16.15
N TRP A 6 3.25 5.02 -15.44
CA TRP A 6 2.02 4.47 -16.00
C TRP A 6 0.83 5.40 -15.76
N TYR A 7 -0.12 5.35 -16.68
CA TYR A 7 -1.35 6.11 -16.68
C TYR A 7 -2.55 5.16 -16.67
N LEU A 8 -3.58 5.56 -15.95
CA LEU A 8 -4.94 5.05 -16.13
C LEU A 8 -5.70 6.02 -17.03
N TYR A 9 -6.53 5.51 -17.95
CA TYR A 9 -7.41 6.31 -18.78
C TYR A 9 -8.81 5.70 -18.93
N LEU A 10 -9.79 6.56 -19.19
CA LEU A 10 -11.17 6.22 -19.48
C LEU A 10 -11.56 6.71 -20.87
N LEU A 11 -12.18 5.83 -21.64
CA LEU A 11 -12.79 6.17 -22.93
C LEU A 11 -14.29 6.03 -22.84
N GLU A 12 -15.03 6.98 -23.40
CA GLU A 12 -16.45 6.84 -23.68
C GLU A 12 -16.64 6.21 -25.05
N CYS A 13 -17.41 5.13 -25.10
CA CYS A 13 -17.70 4.39 -26.32
C CYS A 13 -19.06 4.81 -26.92
N SER A 14 -19.30 4.44 -28.17
CA SER A 14 -20.49 4.81 -28.95
C SER A 14 -21.82 4.33 -28.35
N ASP A 15 -21.79 3.29 -27.51
CA ASP A 15 -22.93 2.77 -26.75
C ASP A 15 -23.12 3.47 -25.39
N GLY A 16 -22.34 4.52 -25.12
CA GLY A 16 -22.28 5.20 -23.84
C GLY A 16 -21.57 4.39 -22.75
N SER A 17 -20.95 3.24 -23.05
CA SER A 17 -20.15 2.53 -22.06
C SER A 17 -18.83 3.26 -21.76
N LEU A 18 -18.23 2.95 -20.61
CA LEU A 18 -16.90 3.46 -20.25
C LEU A 18 -15.88 2.31 -20.27
N TYR A 19 -14.94 2.39 -21.19
CA TYR A 19 -13.77 1.53 -21.21
C TYR A 19 -12.70 2.07 -20.25
N THR A 20 -12.12 1.19 -19.44
CA THR A 20 -11.02 1.51 -18.52
C THR A 20 -9.77 0.75 -18.94
N GLY A 21 -8.66 1.46 -19.11
CA GLY A 21 -7.38 0.85 -19.46
C GLY A 21 -6.19 1.56 -18.83
N VAL A 22 -5.03 0.92 -18.95
CA VAL A 22 -3.75 1.46 -18.51
C VAL A 22 -2.72 1.44 -19.64
N THR A 23 -1.77 2.38 -19.61
CA THR A 23 -0.72 2.51 -20.62
C THR A 23 0.40 3.41 -20.09
N THR A 24 1.59 3.32 -20.68
CA THR A 24 2.67 4.29 -20.45
C THR A 24 2.56 5.51 -21.35
N ASP A 25 1.73 5.43 -22.39
CA ASP A 25 1.49 6.50 -23.37
C ASP A 25 0.01 6.48 -23.78
N VAL A 26 -0.74 7.49 -23.30
CA VAL A 26 -2.18 7.64 -23.54
C VAL A 26 -2.46 8.07 -24.97
N ALA A 27 -1.65 8.96 -25.54
CA ALA A 27 -1.83 9.49 -26.89
C ALA A 27 -1.61 8.41 -27.96
N ARG A 28 -0.56 7.59 -27.81
CA ARG A 28 -0.36 6.40 -28.64
C ARG A 28 -1.53 5.44 -28.50
N ARG A 29 -1.94 5.13 -27.27
CA ARG A 29 -3.00 4.14 -27.04
C ARG A 29 -4.36 4.60 -27.58
N TRP A 30 -4.65 5.90 -27.53
CA TRP A 30 -5.82 6.51 -28.14
C TRP A 30 -5.84 6.29 -29.67
N ARG A 31 -4.74 6.58 -30.38
CA ARG A 31 -4.62 6.33 -31.83
C ARG A 31 -4.79 4.85 -32.21
N GLU A 32 -4.27 3.94 -31.39
CA GLU A 32 -4.47 2.50 -31.59
C GLU A 32 -5.94 2.11 -31.50
N HIS A 33 -6.70 2.67 -30.55
CA HIS A 33 -8.13 2.45 -30.46
C HIS A 33 -8.88 3.00 -31.69
N LEU A 34 -8.55 4.21 -32.13
CA LEU A 34 -9.18 4.83 -33.31
C LEU A 34 -8.92 4.05 -34.62
N SER A 35 -7.76 3.40 -34.74
CA SER A 35 -7.40 2.59 -35.91
C SER A 35 -7.90 1.15 -35.86
N GLY A 36 -8.74 0.79 -34.86
CA GLY A 36 -9.23 -0.58 -34.68
C GLY A 36 -8.18 -1.58 -34.18
N LYS A 37 -6.98 -1.11 -33.79
CA LYS A 37 -5.91 -1.91 -33.16
C LYS A 37 -5.95 -1.85 -31.62
N GLY A 38 -7.07 -1.36 -31.10
CA GLY A 38 -7.37 -1.20 -29.69
C GLY A 38 -7.60 -2.50 -28.93
N ALA A 39 -8.19 -2.40 -27.75
CA ALA A 39 -8.62 -3.57 -26.99
C ALA A 39 -9.73 -4.32 -27.77
N ARG A 40 -9.88 -5.63 -27.53
CA ARG A 40 -10.97 -6.40 -28.14
C ARG A 40 -12.34 -5.75 -27.92
N TYR A 41 -12.59 -5.25 -26.71
CA TYR A 41 -13.84 -4.58 -26.37
C TYR A 41 -14.11 -3.34 -27.24
N THR A 42 -13.11 -2.47 -27.37
CA THR A 42 -13.25 -1.19 -28.10
C THR A 42 -13.30 -1.35 -29.61
N ARG A 43 -12.88 -2.49 -30.16
CA ARG A 43 -13.09 -2.82 -31.58
C ARG A 43 -14.57 -2.99 -31.92
N SER A 44 -15.38 -3.50 -31.00
CA SER A 44 -16.84 -3.65 -31.17
C SER A 44 -17.64 -2.51 -30.56
N HIS A 45 -17.02 -1.70 -29.68
CA HIS A 45 -17.63 -0.55 -29.01
C HIS A 45 -16.72 0.65 -29.22
N MET A 46 -16.89 1.31 -30.37
CA MET A 46 -15.96 2.32 -30.86
C MET A 46 -15.80 3.47 -29.86
N PRO A 47 -14.58 3.79 -29.41
CA PRO A 47 -14.34 4.95 -28.56
C PRO A 47 -14.59 6.25 -29.30
N LEU A 48 -15.35 7.15 -28.68
CA LEU A 48 -15.63 8.50 -29.18
C LEU A 48 -14.74 9.54 -28.51
N HIS A 49 -14.58 9.47 -27.19
CA HIS A 49 -13.85 10.47 -26.41
C HIS A 49 -12.92 9.84 -25.37
N LEU A 50 -11.74 10.45 -25.20
CA LEU A 50 -10.92 10.28 -23.99
C LEU A 50 -11.50 11.19 -22.90
N VAL A 51 -12.23 10.62 -21.95
CA VAL A 51 -12.97 11.39 -20.95
C VAL A 51 -12.18 11.68 -19.66
N ALA A 52 -11.17 10.87 -19.35
CA ALA A 52 -10.25 11.12 -18.25
C ALA A 52 -8.94 10.35 -18.42
N SER A 53 -7.84 10.89 -17.90
CA SER A 53 -6.59 10.16 -17.68
C SER A 53 -5.84 10.71 -16.48
N SER A 54 -5.11 9.85 -15.76
CA SER A 54 -4.32 10.25 -14.60
C SER A 54 -3.05 9.40 -14.47
N PRO A 55 -1.90 9.99 -14.09
CA PRO A 55 -0.71 9.22 -13.75
C PRO A 55 -0.95 8.42 -12.46
N VAL A 56 -0.51 7.16 -12.44
CA VAL A 56 -0.77 6.20 -11.34
C VAL A 56 0.49 5.54 -10.80
N GLY A 57 1.69 5.93 -11.27
CA GLY A 57 2.96 5.42 -10.76
C GLY A 57 3.46 4.22 -11.54
N SER A 58 3.66 3.07 -10.87
CA SER A 58 4.22 1.87 -11.50
C SER A 58 3.17 1.06 -12.26
N ARG A 59 3.61 0.05 -13.02
CA ARG A 59 2.71 -0.93 -13.67
C ARG A 59 1.80 -1.62 -12.65
N SER A 60 2.34 -2.00 -11.50
CA SER A 60 1.57 -2.69 -10.45
C SER A 60 0.50 -1.78 -9.85
N ASP A 61 0.82 -0.50 -9.67
CA ASP A 61 -0.13 0.50 -9.18
C ASP A 61 -1.24 0.72 -10.20
N ALA A 62 -0.89 0.83 -11.48
CA ALA A 62 -1.84 0.95 -12.58
C ALA A 62 -2.84 -0.19 -12.60
N LEU A 63 -2.39 -1.44 -12.45
CA LEU A 63 -3.27 -2.61 -12.42
C LEU A 63 -4.20 -2.61 -11.19
N ARG A 64 -3.71 -2.21 -10.00
CA ARG A 64 -4.55 -2.11 -8.80
C ARG A 64 -5.63 -1.04 -8.96
N VAL A 65 -5.24 0.13 -9.44
CA VAL A 65 -6.16 1.25 -9.67
C VAL A 65 -7.17 0.90 -10.77
N GLU A 66 -6.75 0.26 -11.86
CA GLU A 66 -7.65 -0.20 -12.92
C GLU A 66 -8.74 -1.13 -12.37
N LEU A 67 -8.37 -2.10 -11.53
CA LEU A 67 -9.32 -3.00 -10.88
C LEU A 67 -10.29 -2.25 -9.96
N ALA A 68 -9.80 -1.29 -9.17
CA ALA A 68 -10.64 -0.48 -8.29
C ALA A 68 -11.65 0.35 -9.09
N ILE A 69 -11.21 1.02 -10.15
CA ILE A 69 -12.06 1.85 -11.02
C ILE A 69 -13.08 1.00 -11.76
N LYS A 70 -12.72 -0.20 -12.23
CA LYS A 70 -13.66 -1.13 -12.89
C LYS A 70 -14.82 -1.54 -12.00
N ARG A 71 -14.61 -1.59 -10.68
CA ARG A 71 -15.63 -1.95 -9.67
C ARG A 71 -16.56 -0.80 -9.28
N LEU A 72 -16.25 0.44 -9.67
CA LEU A 72 -17.10 1.59 -9.36
C LEU A 72 -18.32 1.68 -10.28
N PRO A 73 -19.44 2.24 -9.80
CA PRO A 73 -20.55 2.65 -10.66
C PRO A 73 -20.07 3.63 -11.74
N LYS A 74 -20.67 3.57 -12.95
CA LYS A 74 -20.31 4.46 -14.09
C LYS A 74 -20.24 5.93 -13.67
N THR A 75 -21.22 6.38 -12.88
CA THR A 75 -21.34 7.76 -12.37
C THR A 75 -20.16 8.22 -11.54
N LYS A 76 -19.41 7.30 -10.92
CA LYS A 76 -18.26 7.62 -10.06
C LYS A 76 -16.93 7.45 -10.76
N LYS A 77 -16.86 6.77 -11.91
CA LYS A 77 -15.59 6.45 -12.59
C LYS A 77 -14.85 7.71 -13.05
N ILE A 78 -15.53 8.62 -13.74
CA ILE A 78 -14.90 9.84 -14.30
C ILE A 78 -14.35 10.71 -13.17
N SER A 79 -15.18 11.03 -12.18
CA SER A 79 -14.77 11.83 -11.02
C SER A 79 -13.63 11.16 -10.24
N ALA A 80 -13.69 9.85 -10.01
CA ALA A 80 -12.61 9.14 -9.32
C ALA A 80 -11.28 9.26 -10.06
N VAL A 81 -11.26 9.08 -11.39
CA VAL A 81 -10.02 9.20 -12.19
C VAL A 81 -9.50 10.63 -12.23
N GLN A 82 -10.39 11.62 -12.34
CA GLN A 82 -10.01 13.03 -12.27
C GLN A 82 -9.46 13.42 -10.88
N SER A 83 -10.01 12.86 -9.81
CA SER A 83 -9.54 13.07 -8.44
C SER A 83 -8.19 12.41 -8.13
N LEU A 84 -7.74 11.41 -8.92
CA LEU A 84 -6.41 10.82 -8.78
C LEU A 84 -5.28 11.83 -9.02
N ILE A 85 -5.52 12.87 -9.85
CA ILE A 85 -4.58 13.99 -10.06
C ILE A 85 -4.31 14.74 -8.75
N HIS A 86 -5.33 14.87 -7.89
CA HIS A 86 -5.23 15.56 -6.60
C HIS A 86 -4.73 14.65 -5.46
N HIS A 87 -4.80 13.33 -5.63
CA HIS A 87 -4.34 12.34 -4.62
C HIS A 87 -2.94 11.81 -4.89
N SER A 88 -2.31 12.15 -6.02
CA SER A 88 -0.93 11.74 -6.36
C SER A 88 0.15 12.25 -5.39
N HIS A 89 -0.23 12.97 -4.32
CA HIS A 89 0.63 13.41 -3.22
C HIS A 89 0.34 12.73 -1.86
N ARG A 90 -0.64 11.82 -1.76
CA ARG A 90 -0.80 10.99 -0.56
C ARG A 90 -0.32 9.57 -0.82
N ASN A 91 0.91 9.33 -0.39
CA ASN A 91 1.46 7.99 -0.27
C ASN A 91 0.70 7.25 0.84
N ASP A 92 -0.24 6.38 0.49
CA ASP A 92 -1.02 5.59 1.47
C ASP A 92 -0.19 4.51 2.18
N THR A 93 1.11 4.41 1.89
CA THR A 93 2.07 3.55 2.60
C THR A 93 3.36 4.31 2.87
N MET A 94 3.71 4.52 4.14
CA MET A 94 5.03 5.04 4.52
C MET A 94 6.09 3.96 4.34
N ASN A 95 7.08 4.22 3.48
CA ASN A 95 8.25 3.36 3.32
C ASN A 95 9.39 3.75 4.30
N LYS A 96 10.50 3.00 4.31
CA LYS A 96 11.64 3.27 5.23
C LYS A 96 12.24 4.67 5.03
N SER A 97 12.39 5.11 3.79
CA SER A 97 12.97 6.42 3.46
C SER A 97 12.10 7.55 4.00
N GLU A 98 10.79 7.46 3.76
CA GLU A 98 9.81 8.43 4.25
C GLU A 98 9.73 8.45 5.77
N LEU A 99 9.86 7.29 6.42
CA LEU A 99 9.96 7.23 7.87
C LEU A 99 11.23 7.95 8.38
N ILE A 100 12.39 7.75 7.73
CA ILE A 100 13.64 8.44 8.09
C ILE A 100 13.49 9.96 7.92
N GLU A 101 12.89 10.40 6.83
CA GLU A 101 12.64 11.82 6.60
C GLU A 101 11.69 12.43 7.62
N ALA A 102 10.62 11.71 7.98
CA ALA A 102 9.69 12.14 9.02
C ALA A 102 10.38 12.23 10.39
N ILE A 103 11.22 11.25 10.74
CA ILE A 103 12.02 11.27 11.97
C ILE A 103 12.95 12.48 11.97
N ALA A 104 13.75 12.65 10.91
CA ALA A 104 14.69 13.77 10.76
C ALA A 104 14.02 15.13 10.94
N LYS A 105 12.87 15.33 10.28
CA LYS A 105 12.08 16.57 10.41
C LYS A 105 11.49 16.75 11.81
N SER A 106 10.94 15.69 12.41
CA SER A 106 10.25 15.76 13.70
C SER A 106 11.20 15.96 14.89
N ALA A 107 12.41 15.42 14.79
CA ALA A 107 13.43 15.47 15.83
C ALA A 107 14.49 16.56 15.58
N ASP A 108 14.38 17.30 14.47
CA ASP A 108 15.35 18.31 14.03
C ASP A 108 16.80 17.79 13.98
N ILE A 109 16.98 16.64 13.31
CA ILE A 109 18.27 15.98 13.11
C ILE A 109 18.53 15.71 11.64
N THR A 110 19.79 15.44 11.28
CA THR A 110 20.14 15.09 9.90
C THR A 110 19.49 13.75 9.49
N LYS A 111 19.22 13.58 8.19
CA LYS A 111 18.71 12.29 7.67
C LYS A 111 19.63 11.11 8.00
N VAL A 112 20.95 11.36 8.00
CA VAL A 112 21.97 10.36 8.33
C VAL A 112 21.84 9.93 9.79
N ASP A 113 21.64 10.88 10.71
CA ASP A 113 21.50 10.58 12.12
C ASP A 113 20.15 9.90 12.42
N ALA A 114 19.08 10.32 11.74
CA ALA A 114 17.78 9.65 11.81
C ALA A 114 17.85 8.18 11.34
N GLU A 115 18.58 7.91 10.25
CA GLU A 115 18.80 6.54 9.78
C GLU A 115 19.58 5.70 10.80
N LYS A 116 20.68 6.24 11.34
CA LYS A 116 21.48 5.59 12.37
C LYS A 116 20.66 5.31 13.63
N ALA A 117 19.89 6.29 14.10
CA ALA A 117 19.04 6.16 15.27
C ALA A 117 18.00 5.05 15.08
N LEU A 118 17.26 5.06 13.97
CA LEU A 118 16.28 4.02 13.67
C LEU A 118 16.91 2.63 13.61
N ALA A 119 18.06 2.49 12.95
CA ALA A 119 18.78 1.22 12.88
C ALA A 119 19.24 0.73 14.26
N ALA A 120 19.80 1.63 15.08
CA ALA A 120 20.24 1.32 16.43
C ALA A 120 19.07 0.90 17.34
N THR A 121 17.93 1.58 17.26
CA THR A 121 16.72 1.21 18.00
C THR A 121 16.26 -0.20 17.64
N ILE A 122 16.13 -0.52 16.35
CA ILE A 122 15.70 -1.86 15.90
C ILE A 122 16.68 -2.92 16.39
N ALA A 123 17.98 -2.72 16.19
CA ALA A 123 19.01 -3.67 16.61
C ALA A 123 18.98 -3.93 18.13
N THR A 124 18.76 -2.88 18.93
CA THR A 124 18.72 -2.97 20.39
C THR A 124 17.49 -3.73 20.87
N VAL A 125 16.31 -3.45 20.30
CA VAL A 125 15.07 -4.18 20.61
C VAL A 125 15.22 -5.66 20.26
N VAL A 126 15.76 -5.98 19.08
CA VAL A 126 15.98 -7.37 18.65
C VAL A 126 16.91 -8.10 19.62
N LYS A 127 18.05 -7.48 19.98
CA LYS A 127 19.01 -8.07 20.92
C LYS A 127 18.40 -8.32 22.30
N ALA A 128 17.66 -7.36 22.84
CA ALA A 128 17.01 -7.51 24.15
C ALA A 128 15.96 -8.64 24.14
N VAL A 129 15.07 -8.66 23.15
CA VAL A 129 14.02 -9.69 23.04
C VAL A 129 14.61 -11.08 22.80
N ALA A 130 15.70 -11.18 22.02
CA ALA A 130 16.41 -12.44 21.82
C ALA A 130 17.06 -12.99 23.10
N LYS A 131 17.47 -12.12 24.03
CA LYS A 131 18.01 -12.51 25.34
C LYS A 131 16.94 -12.95 26.33
N GLY A 132 15.67 -12.72 26.05
CA GLY A 132 14.58 -13.00 26.97
C GLY A 132 13.97 -11.75 27.63
N ASP A 133 14.52 -10.57 27.35
CA ASP A 133 14.07 -9.33 27.97
C ASP A 133 12.81 -8.77 27.30
N SER A 134 12.04 -7.99 28.05
CA SER A 134 10.91 -7.21 27.53
C SER A 134 11.31 -5.76 27.35
N VAL A 135 11.02 -5.18 26.18
CA VAL A 135 11.24 -3.75 25.89
C VAL A 135 9.90 -3.05 25.77
N THR A 136 9.63 -2.09 26.67
CA THR A 136 8.39 -1.30 26.66
C THR A 136 8.69 0.14 26.29
N LEU A 137 8.00 0.62 25.26
CA LEU A 137 8.03 2.01 24.80
C LEU A 137 6.69 2.67 25.17
N VAL A 138 6.70 3.53 26.19
CA VAL A 138 5.50 4.19 26.71
C VAL A 138 4.81 4.97 25.58
N GLY A 139 3.49 4.83 25.49
CA GLY A 139 2.69 5.45 24.41
C GLY A 139 2.65 4.65 23.10
N PHE A 140 3.59 3.73 22.86
CA PHE A 140 3.63 2.93 21.63
C PHE A 140 3.24 1.47 21.88
N GLY A 141 3.99 0.74 22.71
CA GLY A 141 3.73 -0.68 22.98
C GLY A 141 4.92 -1.42 23.56
N SER A 142 4.79 -2.74 23.67
CA SER A 142 5.81 -3.61 24.27
C SER A 142 6.20 -4.74 23.32
N PHE A 143 7.51 -4.99 23.23
CA PHE A 143 8.11 -6.13 22.57
C PHE A 143 8.57 -7.13 23.63
N LYS A 144 8.18 -8.39 23.49
CA LYS A 144 8.55 -9.46 24.43
C LYS A 144 8.76 -10.80 23.75
N PRO A 145 9.61 -11.68 24.30
CA PRO A 145 9.63 -13.08 23.91
C PRO A 145 8.31 -13.75 24.33
N SER A 146 7.79 -14.62 23.47
CA SER A 146 6.61 -15.42 23.75
C SER A 146 6.90 -16.87 23.39
N LYS A 147 6.80 -17.76 24.37
CA LYS A 147 6.86 -19.20 24.13
C LYS A 147 5.66 -19.61 23.28
N ARG A 148 5.91 -20.35 22.20
CA ARG A 148 4.91 -21.10 21.44
C ARG A 148 5.14 -22.57 21.69
N ALA A 149 4.13 -23.25 22.22
CA ALA A 149 4.17 -24.70 22.42
C ALA A 149 4.24 -25.43 21.08
N ALA A 150 4.75 -26.67 21.13
CA ALA A 150 4.72 -27.56 19.98
C ALA A 150 3.27 -27.80 19.53
N ARG A 151 3.04 -27.83 18.23
CA ARG A 151 1.71 -28.04 17.65
C ARG A 151 1.81 -28.68 16.27
N THR A 152 0.74 -29.30 15.83
CA THR A 152 0.62 -29.77 14.45
C THR A 152 0.10 -28.65 13.56
N GLY A 153 0.79 -28.42 12.45
CA GLY A 153 0.35 -27.59 11.34
C GLY A 153 0.05 -28.44 10.11
N ARG A 154 -0.41 -27.81 9.04
CA ARG A 154 -0.56 -28.45 7.72
C ARG A 154 0.14 -27.59 6.68
N ASN A 155 0.77 -28.24 5.70
CA ASN A 155 1.30 -27.53 4.55
C ASN A 155 0.12 -26.95 3.72
N PRO A 156 0.05 -25.62 3.48
CA PRO A 156 -1.04 -25.03 2.71
C PRO A 156 -1.17 -25.56 1.28
N ALA A 157 -0.07 -26.00 0.66
CA ALA A 157 -0.05 -26.48 -0.72
C ALA A 157 -0.43 -27.97 -0.85
N THR A 158 -0.06 -28.81 0.12
CA THR A 158 -0.19 -30.28 0.01
C THR A 158 -1.12 -30.91 1.06
N GLY A 159 -1.53 -30.16 2.08
CA GLY A 159 -2.35 -30.66 3.18
C GLY A 159 -1.62 -31.60 4.16
N ALA A 160 -0.38 -32.00 3.87
CA ALA A 160 0.41 -32.89 4.70
C ALA A 160 0.61 -32.33 6.12
N VAL A 161 0.50 -33.20 7.13
CA VAL A 161 0.66 -32.84 8.54
C VAL A 161 2.13 -32.57 8.85
N LEU A 162 2.41 -31.42 9.46
CA LEU A 162 3.75 -30.98 9.85
C LEU A 162 3.80 -30.80 11.36
N LYS A 163 4.78 -31.39 12.05
CA LYS A 163 5.04 -31.11 13.47
C LYS A 163 5.86 -29.82 13.58
N ILE A 164 5.32 -28.81 14.24
CA ILE A 164 6.01 -27.55 14.53
C ILE A 164 6.51 -27.63 15.97
N ALA A 165 7.83 -27.65 16.13
CA ALA A 165 8.47 -27.71 17.44
C ALA A 165 8.16 -26.46 18.29
N ALA A 166 8.28 -26.61 19.61
CA ALA A 166 8.18 -25.48 20.52
C ALA A 166 9.30 -24.47 20.21
N THR A 167 8.96 -23.18 20.20
CA THR A 167 9.92 -22.11 19.89
C THR A 167 9.52 -20.81 20.58
N THR A 168 10.47 -19.91 20.75
CA THR A 168 10.22 -18.56 21.26
C THR A 168 10.11 -17.60 20.09
N VAL A 169 9.04 -16.83 20.04
CA VAL A 169 8.82 -15.82 19.00
C VAL A 169 8.82 -14.41 19.59
N PRO A 170 9.23 -13.38 18.84
CA PRO A 170 8.96 -12.01 19.22
C PRO A 170 7.45 -11.74 19.14
N ARG A 171 6.91 -11.06 20.15
CA ARG A 171 5.53 -10.57 20.17
C ARG A 171 5.53 -9.08 20.45
N PHE A 172 4.88 -8.32 19.58
CA PHE A 172 4.53 -6.93 19.84
C PHE A 172 3.10 -6.84 20.40
N THR A 173 2.91 -6.01 21.42
CA THR A 173 1.60 -5.66 21.97
C THR A 173 1.44 -4.14 21.91
N ALA A 174 0.49 -3.65 21.11
CA ALA A 174 0.22 -2.22 21.01
C ALA A 174 -0.30 -1.66 22.34
N GLY A 175 0.27 -0.53 22.76
CA GLY A 175 -0.13 0.20 23.95
C GLY A 175 -1.50 0.86 23.78
N ALA A 176 -2.09 1.29 24.90
CA ALA A 176 -3.41 1.91 24.91
C ALA A 176 -3.46 3.19 24.05
N THR A 177 -2.45 4.05 24.17
CA THR A 177 -2.34 5.30 23.40
C THR A 177 -2.31 5.02 21.90
N PHE A 178 -1.48 4.08 21.44
CA PHE A 178 -1.41 3.72 20.03
C PHE A 178 -2.73 3.14 19.52
N LYS A 179 -3.34 2.20 20.24
CA LYS A 179 -4.66 1.64 19.87
C LYS A 179 -5.74 2.73 19.74
N THR A 180 -5.72 3.68 20.68
CA THR A 180 -6.66 4.80 20.73
C THR A 180 -6.48 5.73 19.53
N ALA A 181 -5.24 6.09 19.19
CA ALA A 181 -4.92 6.90 18.03
C ALA A 181 -5.40 6.24 16.72
N VAL A 182 -5.24 4.92 16.58
CA VAL A 182 -5.69 4.17 15.39
C VAL A 182 -7.23 4.03 15.33
N ALA A 183 -7.88 3.85 16.47
CA ALA A 183 -9.34 3.68 16.52
C ALA A 183 -10.13 5.00 16.36
N GLY A 184 -9.46 6.16 16.31
CA GLY A 184 -10.10 7.48 16.18
C GLY A 184 -10.94 7.91 17.40
N LYS A 185 -10.84 7.20 18.54
CA LYS A 185 -11.54 7.55 19.78
C LYS A 185 -10.60 8.41 20.64
N LYS A 186 -11.08 9.48 21.30
CA LYS A 186 -10.25 10.21 22.28
C LYS A 186 -9.97 9.29 23.48
N ALA A 187 -8.74 9.30 23.99
CA ALA A 187 -8.38 8.54 25.19
C ALA A 187 -9.31 8.94 26.34
N ALA A 188 -10.05 7.97 26.89
CA ALA A 188 -10.82 8.20 28.11
C ALA A 188 -9.82 8.54 29.22
N LYS A 189 -9.84 9.79 29.70
CA LYS A 189 -9.12 10.16 30.92
C LYS A 189 -9.64 9.26 32.04
N LYS A 190 -8.79 8.37 32.57
CA LYS A 190 -9.05 7.78 33.87
C LYS A 190 -8.97 8.92 34.90
N LYS A 191 -10.09 9.16 35.58
CA LYS A 191 -10.16 9.92 36.83
C LYS A 191 -9.35 9.20 37.90
#